data_AF-A9WPQ5-F1
#
_entry.id   AF-A9WPQ5-F1
#
_cell.length_a   1.000
_cell.length_b   1.000
_cell.length_c   1.000
_cell.angle_alpha   90.00
_cell.angle_beta   90.00
_cell.angle_gamma   90.00
#
_symmetry.space_group_name_H-M   'P 1'
#
loop_
_entity.id
_entity.type
_entity.pdbx_description
1 polymer ?
#
loop_
_entity_poly.entity_id
_entity_poly.type
_entity_poly.pdbx_seq_one_letter_code
_entity_poly.pdbx_strand_id
1 'polypeptide(L)'
;MSENGQKIGTVIIGAGQSGLALAWELQQRGEHPIILERASAVHAWRDDRWDNFTLVTPNWMCQLPGYSYLGDDPHGFMAKDEIFGWLKE
;
A
#
# COMPACT_ATOMS: atom_id res chain seq x y z
N MET A 1 -15.36 36.31 -7.35
CA MET A 1 -14.48 35.12 -7.42
C MET A 1 -15.36 33.93 -7.11
N SER A 2 -15.76 33.15 -8.10
CA SER A 2 -16.59 31.96 -7.90
C SER A 2 -15.71 30.84 -7.35
N GLU A 3 -16.01 30.38 -6.14
CA GLU A 3 -15.40 29.19 -5.54
C GLU A 3 -15.86 27.94 -6.32
N ASN A 4 -15.07 27.51 -7.29
CA ASN A 4 -15.21 26.20 -7.94
C ASN A 4 -14.56 25.10 -7.07
N GLY A 5 -14.98 25.00 -5.81
CA GLY A 5 -14.52 23.93 -4.93
C GLY A 5 -15.28 22.63 -5.23
N GLN A 6 -14.62 21.63 -5.82
CA GLN A 6 -15.17 20.28 -5.86
C GLN A 6 -15.16 19.70 -4.44
N LYS A 7 -16.33 19.24 -3.96
CA LYS A 7 -16.40 18.49 -2.69
C LYS A 7 -15.85 17.09 -2.90
N ILE A 8 -14.87 16.72 -2.08
CA ILE A 8 -14.30 15.37 -2.03
C ILE A 8 -14.87 14.66 -0.81
N GLY A 9 -15.36 13.43 -0.99
CA GLY A 9 -15.93 12.63 0.10
C GLY A 9 -14.88 12.18 1.12
N THR A 10 -13.75 11.67 0.62
CA THR A 10 -12.66 11.16 1.46
C THR A 10 -11.31 11.49 0.85
N VAL A 11 -10.41 12.00 1.69
CA VAL A 11 -9.00 12.19 1.37
C VAL A 11 -8.18 11.31 2.33
N ILE A 12 -7.32 10.46 1.77
CA ILE A 12 -6.38 9.61 2.49
C ILE A 12 -5.00 10.26 2.40
N ILE A 13 -4.34 10.43 3.55
CA ILE A 13 -2.99 10.98 3.61
C ILE A 13 -2.00 9.83 3.81
N GLY A 14 -1.16 9.61 2.80
CA GLY A 14 -0.18 8.54 2.72
C GLY A 14 -0.60 7.42 1.76
N ALA A 15 0.26 7.10 0.79
CA ALA A 15 0.13 5.97 -0.12
C ALA A 15 1.07 4.80 0.28
N GLY A 16 1.25 4.58 1.59
CA GLY A 16 1.82 3.35 2.13
C GLY A 16 0.82 2.19 2.14
N GLN A 17 1.19 1.03 2.67
CA GLN A 17 0.32 -0.16 2.61
C GLN A 17 -1.04 0.05 3.30
N SER A 18 -1.10 0.85 4.37
CA SER A 18 -2.34 1.15 5.08
C SER A 18 -3.29 2.05 4.29
N GLY A 19 -2.75 3.10 3.65
CA GLY A 19 -3.53 4.02 2.83
C GLY A 19 -4.11 3.32 1.60
N LEU A 20 -3.31 2.45 0.95
CA LEU A 20 -3.76 1.64 -0.17
C LEU A 20 -4.81 0.62 0.25
N ALA A 21 -4.64 -0.06 1.39
CA ALA A 21 -5.63 -1.00 1.93
C ALA A 21 -6.98 -0.31 2.19
N LEU A 22 -6.96 0.88 2.80
CA LEU A 22 -8.18 1.66 3.03
C LEU A 22 -8.82 2.12 1.72
N ALA A 23 -8.02 2.55 0.76
CA ALA A 23 -8.52 2.98 -0.54
C ALA A 23 -9.23 1.84 -1.28
N TRP A 24 -8.66 0.63 -1.24
CA TRP A 24 -9.27 -0.57 -1.80
C TRP A 24 -10.63 -0.86 -1.14
N GLU A 25 -10.70 -0.87 0.20
CA GLU A 25 -11.95 -1.11 0.93
C GLU A 25 -13.05 -0.09 0.61
N LEU A 26 -12.69 1.18 0.46
CA LEU A 26 -13.62 2.24 0.07
C LEU A 26 -14.10 2.06 -1.38
N GLN A 27 -13.19 1.68 -2.29
CA GLN A 27 -13.54 1.39 -3.68
C GLN A 27 -14.53 0.23 -3.78
N GLN A 28 -14.37 -0.83 -2.98
CA GLN A 28 -15.31 -1.95 -2.92
C GLN A 28 -16.70 -1.55 -2.42
N ARG A 29 -16.83 -0.41 -1.73
CA ARG A 29 -18.11 0.17 -1.26
C ARG A 29 -18.70 1.19 -2.24
N GLY A 30 -18.06 1.40 -3.40
CA GLY A 30 -18.49 2.39 -4.39
C GLY A 30 -18.05 3.82 -4.08
N GLU A 31 -17.10 4.00 -3.15
CA GLU A 31 -16.51 5.30 -2.83
C GLU A 31 -15.21 5.51 -3.62
N HIS A 32 -14.89 6.76 -3.94
CA HIS A 32 -13.70 7.12 -4.73
C HIS A 32 -12.81 8.09 -3.94
N PRO A 33 -12.02 7.59 -2.98
CA PRO A 33 -11.13 8.42 -2.19
C PRO A 33 -10.00 8.99 -3.05
N ILE A 34 -9.51 10.17 -2.68
CA ILE A 34 -8.25 10.70 -3.21
C ILE A 34 -7.13 10.38 -2.23
N ILE A 35 -6.02 9.85 -2.72
CA ILE A 35 -4.82 9.60 -1.91
C ILE A 35 -3.79 10.68 -2.19
N LEU A 36 -3.25 11.29 -1.14
CA LEU A 36 -2.14 12.25 -1.23
C LEU A 36 -0.92 11.65 -0.57
N GLU A 37 0.18 11.53 -1.32
CA GLU A 37 1.46 11.04 -0.84
C GLU A 37 2.53 12.12 -1.04
N ARG A 38 3.41 12.28 -0.06
CA ARG A 38 4.51 13.24 -0.10
C ARG A 38 5.58 12.82 -1.11
N ALA A 39 5.87 11.52 -1.17
CA ALA A 39 6.89 10.94 -2.03
C ALA A 39 6.23 10.11 -3.15
N SER A 40 6.65 8.85 -3.32
CA SER A 40 5.99 7.88 -4.19
C SER A 40 5.16 6.89 -3.39
N ALA A 41 4.22 6.20 -4.05
CA ALA A 41 3.54 5.06 -3.43
C ALA A 41 4.55 4.10 -2.80
N VAL A 42 4.23 3.61 -1.61
CA VAL A 42 5.00 2.65 -0.80
C VAL A 42 6.48 3.02 -0.60
N HIS A 43 6.80 4.33 -0.61
CA HIS A 43 8.14 4.90 -0.44
C HIS A 43 8.90 4.30 0.75
N ALA A 44 8.23 4.13 1.90
CA ALA A 44 8.86 3.62 3.11
C ALA A 44 9.44 2.19 2.95
N TRP A 45 8.94 1.39 2.00
CA TRP A 45 9.49 0.06 1.70
C TRP A 45 10.65 0.12 0.70
N ARG A 46 10.56 0.99 -0.30
CA ARG A 46 11.59 1.13 -1.34
C ARG A 46 12.81 1.90 -0.88
N ASP A 47 12.61 3.04 -0.22
CA ASP A 47 13.66 4.05 -0.02
C ASP A 47 14.13 4.14 1.43
N ASP A 48 13.25 3.89 2.41
CA ASP A 48 13.59 4.02 3.84
C ASP A 48 14.08 2.69 4.49
N ARG A 49 14.28 1.63 3.71
CA ARG A 49 14.81 0.33 4.18
C ARG A 49 16.26 0.14 3.76
N TRP A 50 17.05 -0.49 4.63
CA TRP A 50 18.43 -0.89 4.35
C TRP A 50 18.47 -2.07 3.37
N ASP A 51 19.60 -2.23 2.69
CA ASP A 51 19.74 -3.16 1.56
C ASP A 51 19.43 -4.62 1.92
N ASN A 52 19.87 -5.07 3.11
CA ASN A 52 19.62 -6.42 3.61
C ASN A 52 18.35 -6.52 4.50
N PHE A 53 17.36 -5.66 4.28
CA PHE A 53 16.10 -5.75 5.01
C PHE A 53 15.32 -6.99 4.56
N THR A 54 14.75 -7.70 5.53
CA THR A 54 13.81 -8.79 5.34
C THR A 54 12.66 -8.65 6.34
N LEU A 55 11.50 -9.19 5.98
CA LEU A 55 10.41 -9.37 6.95
C LEU A 55 10.84 -10.24 8.13
N VAL A 56 10.18 -10.02 9.27
CA VAL A 56 10.29 -10.89 10.47
C VAL A 56 9.07 -11.77 10.67
N THR A 57 8.08 -11.63 9.78
CA THR A 57 6.87 -12.43 9.72
C THR A 57 6.86 -13.22 8.41
N PRO A 58 6.44 -14.50 8.42
CA PRO A 58 6.36 -15.30 7.20
C PRO A 58 5.47 -14.65 6.13
N ASN A 59 5.80 -14.90 4.87
CA ASN A 59 5.08 -14.33 3.71
C ASN A 59 3.59 -14.67 3.69
N TRP A 60 3.17 -15.83 4.19
CA TRP A 60 1.74 -16.19 4.29
C TRP A 60 0.94 -15.22 5.17
N MET A 61 1.59 -14.50 6.11
CA MET A 61 0.95 -13.46 6.92
C MET A 61 0.76 -12.14 6.16
N CYS A 62 1.35 -11.97 4.98
CA CYS A 62 1.14 -10.82 4.12
C CYS A 62 -0.25 -10.88 3.49
N GLN A 63 -1.20 -10.24 4.17
CA GLN A 63 -2.62 -10.22 3.83
C GLN A 63 -3.08 -8.75 3.79
N LEU A 64 -3.36 -8.25 2.59
CA LEU A 64 -4.08 -7.00 2.37
C LEU A 64 -5.51 -7.31 1.92
N PRO A 65 -6.45 -6.37 2.07
CA PRO A 65 -7.82 -6.53 1.57
C PRO A 65 -7.84 -6.93 0.09
N GLY A 66 -8.36 -8.13 -0.20
CA GLY A 66 -8.42 -8.70 -1.55
C GLY A 66 -7.06 -9.03 -2.20
N TYR A 67 -5.96 -8.94 -1.45
CA TYR A 67 -4.62 -9.11 -1.97
C TYR A 67 -3.71 -9.82 -0.96
N SER A 68 -3.59 -11.12 -1.12
CA SER A 68 -2.77 -12.00 -0.29
C SER A 68 -1.48 -12.36 -1.02
N TYR A 69 -0.43 -12.73 -0.27
CA TYR A 69 0.75 -13.34 -0.87
C TYR A 69 0.40 -14.69 -1.52
N LEU A 70 0.71 -14.83 -2.82
CA LEU A 70 0.50 -16.03 -3.63
C LEU A 70 1.80 -16.56 -4.26
N GLY A 71 2.95 -16.11 -3.75
CA GLY A 71 4.27 -16.58 -4.21
C GLY A 71 4.57 -18.01 -3.78
N ASP A 72 5.71 -18.52 -4.23
CA ASP A 72 6.14 -19.91 -4.07
C ASP A 72 6.82 -20.22 -2.72
N ASP A 73 7.18 -19.20 -1.94
CA ASP A 73 7.76 -19.35 -0.60
C ASP A 73 6.89 -18.73 0.51
N PRO A 74 5.79 -19.38 0.92
CA PRO A 74 4.89 -18.86 1.96
C PRO A 74 5.54 -18.81 3.35
N HIS A 75 6.52 -19.66 3.63
CA HIS A 75 7.19 -19.75 4.93
C HIS A 75 8.47 -18.91 5.01
N GLY A 76 8.94 -18.39 3.87
CA GLY A 76 10.04 -17.45 3.79
C GLY A 76 9.69 -16.06 4.29
N PHE A 77 10.68 -15.18 4.12
CA PHE A 77 10.63 -13.80 4.58
C PHE A 77 11.08 -12.92 3.41
N MET A 78 10.14 -12.20 2.79
CA MET A 78 10.44 -11.33 1.65
C MET A 78 11.52 -10.33 2.01
N ALA A 79 12.54 -10.25 1.14
CA ALA A 79 13.52 -9.19 1.14
C ALA A 79 12.88 -7.86 0.70
N LYS A 80 13.60 -6.76 0.94
CA LYS A 80 13.18 -5.39 0.60
C LYS A 80 12.57 -5.24 -0.80
N ASP A 81 13.25 -5.77 -1.82
CA ASP A 81 12.80 -5.59 -3.22
C ASP A 81 11.58 -6.46 -3.54
N GLU A 82 11.47 -7.63 -2.92
CA GLU A 82 10.31 -8.53 -3.08
C GLU A 82 9.06 -7.91 -2.46
N ILE A 83 9.16 -7.32 -1.25
CA ILE A 83 8.02 -6.63 -0.64
C ILE A 83 7.62 -5.39 -1.44
N PHE A 84 8.58 -4.65 -2.00
CA PHE A 84 8.27 -3.51 -2.87
C PHE A 84 7.58 -3.95 -4.16
N GLY A 85 8.05 -5.05 -4.77
CA GLY A 85 7.40 -5.66 -5.93
C GLY A 85 5.96 -6.06 -5.61
N TRP A 86 5.77 -6.82 -4.52
CA TRP A 86 4.45 -7.27 -4.07
C TRP A 86 3.49 -6.11 -3.81
N LEU A 87 3.94 -5.02 -3.17
CA LEU A 87 3.07 -3.88 -2.85
C LEU A 87 2.75 -2.93 -4.02
N LYS A 88 3.48 -3.04 -5.14
CA LYS A 88 3.34 -2.14 -6.30
C LYS A 88 2.34 -2.65 -7.34
N GLU A 89 2.02 -3.95 -7.33
CA GLU A 89 1.02 -4.58 -8.21
C GLU A 89 -0.40 -4.08 -7.94
#